data_AF-A0A0M0LH81-F1
#
_entry.id   AF-A0A0M0LH81-F1
#
_cell.length_a   1.000
_cell.length_b   1.000
_cell.length_c   1.000
_cell.angle_alpha   90.00
_cell.angle_beta   90.00
_cell.angle_gamma   90.00
#
_symmetry.space_group_name_H-M   'P 1'
#
loop_
_entity.id
_entity.type
_entity.pdbx_description
1 polymer ?
#
loop_
_entity_poly.entity_id
_entity_poly.type
_entity_poly.pdbx_seq_one_letter_code
_entity_poly.pdbx_strand_id
1 'polypeptide(L)'
;MKKLLVLCGLSLLIWTHPVSAKETSSYDVKGMEKAIDHMIVDQFQDELQDAVADFYKRDSVELQYDWKEQRYDVVELEQSKDGHKLQYPYVVTFNVLVYDSKKKERIGTDTLTFGVVPVTSKETAKKQGKMFSVAKLLNYRHGEPIK
;
A
#
# COMPACT_ATOMS: atom_id res chain seq x y z
N MET A 1 -31.36 45.05 63.65
CA MET A 1 -32.21 44.36 62.67
C MET A 1 -31.49 44.31 61.33
N LYS A 2 -31.28 43.09 60.78
CA LYS A 2 -31.18 42.74 59.33
C LYS A 2 -30.16 43.57 58.50
N LYS A 3 -29.13 43.02 57.84
CA LYS A 3 -29.09 41.85 56.95
C LYS A 3 -27.63 41.39 56.74
N LEU A 4 -27.45 40.08 56.58
CA LEU A 4 -26.27 39.45 55.98
C LEU A 4 -26.06 39.96 54.55
N LEU A 5 -24.79 40.05 54.12
CA LEU A 5 -24.39 39.69 52.76
C LEU A 5 -22.95 39.16 52.78
N VAL A 6 -22.86 37.83 52.77
CA VAL A 6 -21.69 37.06 52.36
C VAL A 6 -21.58 37.21 50.84
N LEU A 7 -20.44 37.67 50.33
CA LEU A 7 -20.12 37.46 48.92
C LEU A 7 -18.69 36.91 48.78
N CYS A 8 -18.65 35.73 48.18
CA CYS A 8 -17.50 34.90 47.91
C CYS A 8 -16.38 35.64 47.17
N GLY A 9 -15.20 35.67 47.78
CA GLY A 9 -13.94 36.02 47.12
C GLY A 9 -12.97 34.85 47.14
N LEU A 10 -13.41 33.64 46.79
CA LEU A 10 -12.51 32.51 46.57
C LEU A 10 -12.01 32.61 45.12
N SER A 11 -10.98 33.42 44.90
CA SER A 11 -10.25 33.41 43.64
C SER A 11 -9.54 32.06 43.52
N LEU A 12 -10.20 31.11 42.87
CA LEU A 12 -9.58 29.91 42.31
C LEU A 12 -8.45 30.38 41.39
N LEU A 13 -7.22 30.30 41.90
CA LEU A 13 -6.02 30.21 41.08
C LEU A 13 -6.13 28.91 40.30
N ILE A 14 -6.76 28.98 39.13
CA ILE A 14 -6.72 27.90 38.16
C ILE A 14 -5.28 27.88 37.67
N TRP A 15 -4.46 27.01 38.27
CA TRP A 15 -3.20 26.58 37.68
C TRP A 15 -3.53 25.89 36.36
N THR A 16 -3.60 26.68 35.29
CA THR A 16 -3.59 26.17 33.92
C THR A 16 -2.22 25.52 33.75
N HIS A 17 -2.17 24.20 33.95
CA HIS A 17 -1.06 23.43 33.40
C HIS A 17 -1.14 23.69 31.90
N PRO A 18 -0.08 24.19 31.25
CA PRO A 18 -0.09 24.21 29.81
C PRO A 18 -0.33 22.77 29.38
N VAL A 19 -1.49 22.51 28.76
CA VAL A 19 -1.63 21.34 27.91
C VAL A 19 -0.62 21.58 26.83
N SER A 20 0.56 20.99 27.00
CA SER A 20 1.52 20.84 25.93
C SER A 20 0.79 19.99 24.91
N ALA A 21 0.20 20.66 23.91
CA ALA A 21 -0.18 20.00 22.68
C ALA A 21 1.10 19.37 22.18
N LYS A 22 1.22 18.05 22.41
CA LYS A 22 2.31 17.23 21.93
C LYS A 22 2.49 17.61 20.48
N GLU A 23 3.61 18.27 20.16
CA GLU A 23 3.95 18.62 18.79
C GLU A 23 3.63 17.39 17.94
N THR A 24 2.78 17.57 16.93
CA THR A 24 2.46 16.53 15.97
C THR A 24 3.79 15.98 15.49
N SER A 25 4.15 14.79 16.00
CA SER A 25 5.34 14.08 15.60
C SER A 25 5.34 14.08 14.08
N SER A 26 6.46 14.44 13.46
CA SER A 26 6.66 14.17 12.05
C SER A 26 6.27 12.71 11.84
N TYR A 27 5.11 12.47 11.21
CA TYR A 27 4.63 11.12 10.97
C TYR A 27 5.76 10.42 10.22
N ASP A 28 6.12 9.21 10.66
CA ASP A 28 7.15 8.42 9.97
C ASP A 28 6.59 8.01 8.60
N VAL A 29 6.74 8.92 7.63
CA VAL A 29 6.21 8.78 6.26
C VAL A 29 6.77 7.50 5.62
N LYS A 30 8.01 7.13 5.94
CA LYS A 30 8.67 5.93 5.42
C LYS A 30 8.08 4.65 5.99
N GLY A 31 7.78 4.62 7.29
CA GLY A 31 7.10 3.49 7.92
C GLY A 31 5.70 3.27 7.35
N MET A 32 4.98 4.35 7.07
CA MET A 32 3.63 4.30 6.48
C MET A 32 3.65 3.87 5.01
N GLU A 33 4.59 4.38 4.21
CA GLU A 33 4.79 3.99 2.81
C GLU A 33 5.02 2.48 2.67
N LYS A 34 5.95 1.92 3.46
CA LYS A 34 6.20 0.47 3.48
C LYS A 34 4.97 -0.34 3.85
N ALA A 35 4.18 0.12 4.83
CA ALA A 35 2.95 -0.57 5.23
C ALA A 35 1.89 -0.57 4.10
N ILE A 36 1.80 0.52 3.35
CA ILE A 36 0.93 0.61 2.17
C ILE A 36 1.42 -0.33 1.07
N ASP A 37 2.71 -0.37 0.78
CA ASP A 37 3.28 -1.26 -0.24
C ASP A 37 3.02 -2.73 0.09
N HIS A 38 3.22 -3.14 1.35
CA HIS A 38 2.89 -4.48 1.82
C HIS A 38 1.41 -4.81 1.62
N MET A 39 0.52 -3.89 1.99
CA MET A 39 -0.92 -4.07 1.79
C MET A 39 -1.28 -4.22 0.31
N ILE A 40 -0.66 -3.43 -0.58
CA ILE A 40 -0.89 -3.52 -2.02
C ILE A 40 -0.36 -4.86 -2.57
N VAL A 41 0.82 -5.30 -2.14
CA VAL A 41 1.35 -6.63 -2.52
C VAL A 41 0.42 -7.75 -2.08
N ASP A 42 -0.03 -7.75 -0.83
CA ASP A 42 -0.94 -8.77 -0.30
C ASP A 42 -2.25 -8.83 -1.10
N GLN A 43 -2.77 -7.66 -1.52
CA GLN A 43 -3.98 -7.57 -2.32
C GLN A 43 -3.81 -8.13 -3.75
N PHE A 44 -2.61 -8.08 -4.30
CA PHE A 44 -2.30 -8.49 -5.69
C PHE A 44 -1.57 -9.84 -5.77
N GLN A 45 -1.34 -10.50 -4.63
CA GLN A 45 -0.48 -11.69 -4.55
C GLN A 45 -0.94 -12.80 -5.50
N ASP A 46 -2.25 -13.02 -5.63
CA ASP A 46 -2.80 -14.03 -6.53
C ASP A 46 -2.59 -13.64 -8.01
N GLU A 47 -2.89 -12.38 -8.39
CA GLU A 47 -2.66 -11.89 -9.75
C GLU A 47 -1.18 -11.90 -10.15
N LEU A 48 -0.29 -11.58 -9.21
CA LEU A 48 1.16 -11.65 -9.42
C LEU A 48 1.60 -13.09 -9.64
N GLN A 49 1.16 -14.00 -8.77
CA GLN A 49 1.49 -15.42 -8.87
C GLN A 49 1.01 -16.01 -10.20
N ASP A 50 -0.24 -15.74 -10.59
CA ASP A 50 -0.82 -16.21 -11.85
C ASP A 50 -0.08 -15.66 -13.07
N ALA A 51 0.22 -14.35 -13.09
CA ALA A 51 0.91 -13.72 -14.21
C ALA A 51 2.34 -14.27 -14.38
N VAL A 52 3.06 -14.49 -13.28
CA VAL A 52 4.42 -15.06 -13.33
C VAL A 52 4.38 -16.53 -13.71
N ALA A 53 3.47 -17.33 -13.13
CA ALA A 53 3.31 -18.74 -13.46
C ALA A 53 2.98 -18.92 -14.96
N ASP A 54 2.09 -18.08 -15.51
CA ASP A 54 1.78 -18.10 -16.93
C ASP A 54 2.97 -17.71 -17.80
N PHE A 55 3.77 -16.71 -17.42
CA PHE A 55 4.95 -16.31 -18.19
C PHE A 55 6.00 -17.42 -18.27
N TYR A 56 6.40 -17.98 -17.12
CA TYR A 56 7.40 -19.04 -17.07
C TYR A 56 6.87 -20.42 -17.50
N LYS A 57 5.54 -20.56 -17.67
CA LYS A 57 4.84 -21.83 -17.91
C LYS A 57 5.19 -22.85 -16.82
N ARG A 58 5.17 -22.41 -15.56
CA ARG A 58 5.55 -23.21 -14.39
C ARG A 58 4.61 -22.95 -13.21
N ASP A 59 4.12 -24.03 -12.63
CA ASP A 59 3.26 -23.96 -11.44
C ASP A 59 4.05 -23.75 -10.13
N SER A 60 5.38 -23.93 -10.17
CA SER A 60 6.26 -23.86 -9.00
C SER A 60 7.26 -22.70 -9.11
N VAL A 61 6.74 -21.49 -9.05
CA VAL A 61 7.51 -20.25 -8.91
C VAL A 61 7.22 -19.62 -7.56
N GLU A 62 8.24 -19.05 -6.94
CA GLU A 62 8.12 -18.30 -5.68
C GLU A 62 8.44 -16.82 -5.95
N LEU A 63 7.62 -15.93 -5.40
CA LEU A 63 7.80 -14.49 -5.49
C LEU A 63 8.40 -13.97 -4.19
N GLN A 64 9.48 -13.20 -4.30
CA GLN A 64 10.09 -12.47 -3.20
C GLN A 64 10.25 -11.00 -3.57
N TYR A 65 10.38 -10.16 -2.55
CA TYR A 65 10.43 -8.71 -2.69
C TYR A 65 11.61 -8.16 -1.90
N ASP A 66 12.39 -7.27 -2.53
CA ASP A 66 13.51 -6.62 -1.85
C ASP A 66 13.07 -5.32 -1.19
N TRP A 67 12.65 -5.41 0.08
CA TRP A 67 12.21 -4.27 0.88
C TRP A 67 13.35 -3.39 1.43
N LYS A 68 14.61 -3.77 1.18
CA LYS A 68 15.80 -3.14 1.75
C LYS A 68 16.63 -2.40 0.70
N GLU A 69 16.55 -2.80 -0.56
CA GLU A 69 17.32 -2.20 -1.63
C GLU A 69 16.74 -0.84 -2.04
N GLN A 70 17.54 0.22 -1.92
CA GLN A 70 17.13 1.60 -2.24
C GLN A 70 17.10 1.89 -3.75
N ARG A 71 17.36 0.90 -4.60
CA ARG A 71 17.60 1.09 -6.03
C ARG A 71 16.34 0.98 -6.90
N TYR A 72 15.25 0.47 -6.35
CA TYR A 72 13.95 0.42 -7.01
C TYR A 72 12.84 0.25 -5.96
N ASP A 73 11.65 0.76 -6.26
CA ASP A 73 10.49 0.60 -5.40
C ASP A 73 9.82 -0.75 -5.69
N VAL A 74 9.46 -1.48 -4.64
CA VAL A 74 8.76 -2.77 -4.78
C VAL A 74 7.39 -2.55 -5.44
N VAL A 75 6.73 -1.45 -5.08
CA VAL A 75 5.45 -1.02 -5.61
C VAL A 75 5.58 0.44 -6.03
N GLU A 76 5.16 0.74 -7.27
CA GLU A 76 4.97 2.10 -7.75
C GLU A 76 3.49 2.30 -8.05
N LEU A 77 2.87 3.34 -7.46
CA LEU A 77 1.46 3.66 -7.66
C LEU A 77 1.31 4.99 -8.39
N GLU A 78 0.76 4.95 -9.60
CA GLU A 78 0.44 6.13 -10.39
C GLU A 78 -1.08 6.34 -10.46
N GLN A 79 -1.55 7.51 -10.02
CA GLN A 79 -2.93 7.94 -10.21
C GLN A 79 -3.04 8.81 -11.47
N SER A 80 -4.08 8.58 -12.28
CA SER A 80 -4.39 9.46 -13.40
C SER A 80 -4.84 10.84 -12.89
N LYS A 81 -3.96 11.85 -12.95
CA LYS A 81 -4.24 13.23 -12.49
C LYS A 81 -5.38 13.93 -13.23
N ASP A 82 -5.61 13.54 -14.48
CA ASP A 82 -6.76 13.93 -15.29
C ASP A 82 -7.48 12.62 -15.62
N GLY A 83 -8.79 12.50 -15.37
CA GLY A 83 -9.58 11.26 -15.44
C GLY A 83 -9.60 10.50 -16.78
N HIS A 84 -8.73 10.84 -17.73
CA HIS A 84 -8.66 10.31 -19.09
C HIS A 84 -7.23 10.11 -19.63
N LYS A 85 -6.15 10.33 -18.86
CA LYS A 85 -4.76 10.11 -19.36
C LYS A 85 -4.33 8.65 -19.36
N LEU A 86 -4.77 7.89 -18.36
CA LEU A 86 -4.56 6.45 -18.27
C LEU A 86 -5.89 5.74 -18.56
N GLN A 87 -5.84 4.58 -19.25
CA GLN A 87 -7.04 3.75 -19.49
C GLN A 87 -7.68 3.27 -18.17
N TYR A 88 -6.93 3.32 -17.07
CA TYR A 88 -7.33 2.92 -15.72
C TYR A 88 -7.10 4.09 -14.76
N PRO A 89 -7.95 4.29 -13.74
CA PRO A 89 -7.81 5.38 -12.79
C PRO A 89 -6.51 5.29 -11.96
N TYR A 90 -6.00 4.07 -11.79
CA TYR A 90 -4.71 3.79 -11.17
C TYR A 90 -3.92 2.79 -12.01
N VAL A 91 -2.60 2.95 -12.01
CA VAL A 91 -1.63 1.99 -12.53
C VAL A 91 -0.70 1.62 -11.38
N VAL A 92 -0.50 0.32 -11.17
CA VAL A 92 0.39 -0.22 -10.15
C VAL A 92 1.46 -1.04 -10.83
N THR A 93 2.72 -0.71 -10.56
CA THR A 93 3.87 -1.48 -11.04
C THR A 93 4.52 -2.19 -9.88
N PHE A 94 4.81 -3.48 -10.07
CA PHE A 94 5.48 -4.34 -9.11
C PHE A 94 6.82 -4.77 -9.66
N ASN A 95 7.87 -4.70 -8.83
CA ASN A 95 9.16 -5.30 -9.11
C ASN A 95 9.32 -6.53 -8.21
N VAL A 96 9.43 -7.71 -8.82
CA VAL A 96 9.44 -8.99 -8.10
C VAL A 96 10.69 -9.80 -8.41
N LEU A 97 11.23 -10.46 -7.40
CA LEU A 97 12.27 -11.47 -7.56
C LEU A 97 11.60 -12.82 -7.73
N VAL A 98 11.86 -13.48 -8.86
CA VAL A 98 11.25 -14.77 -9.15
C VAL A 98 12.26 -15.88 -8.90
N TYR A 99 11.85 -16.87 -8.12
CA TYR A 99 12.65 -18.02 -7.77
C TYR A 99 12.02 -19.32 -8.29
N ASP A 100 12.87 -20.24 -8.73
CA ASP A 100 12.46 -21.63 -8.95
C ASP A 100 12.32 -22.33 -7.60
N SER A 101 11.09 -22.70 -7.23
CA SER A 101 10.82 -23.29 -5.90
C SER A 101 11.54 -24.62 -5.66
N LYS A 102 11.90 -25.35 -6.73
CA LYS A 102 12.56 -26.67 -6.62
C LYS A 102 14.07 -26.51 -6.46
N LYS A 103 14.66 -25.59 -7.23
CA LYS A 103 16.11 -25.37 -7.25
C LYS A 103 16.58 -24.31 -6.27
N LYS A 104 15.66 -23.51 -5.71
CA LYS A 104 15.95 -22.37 -4.83
C LYS A 104 16.92 -21.37 -5.46
N GLU A 105 16.85 -21.23 -6.78
CA GLU A 105 17.67 -20.28 -7.56
C GLU A 105 16.80 -19.13 -8.06
N ARG A 106 17.34 -17.90 -8.05
CA ARG A 106 16.67 -16.75 -8.67
C ARG A 106 16.73 -16.95 -10.18
N ILE A 107 15.56 -16.90 -10.82
CA ILE A 107 15.39 -17.07 -12.26
C ILE A 107 15.00 -15.77 -12.97
N GLY A 108 14.61 -14.73 -12.23
CA GLY A 108 14.31 -13.42 -12.82
C GLY A 108 14.17 -12.29 -11.81
N THR A 109 14.17 -11.07 -12.36
CA THR A 109 13.82 -9.81 -11.69
C THR A 109 12.82 -9.10 -12.58
N ASP A 110 11.54 -9.37 -12.33
CA ASP A 110 10.47 -9.09 -13.28
C ASP A 110 9.69 -7.84 -12.85
N THR A 111 9.21 -7.11 -13.85
CA THR A 111 8.35 -5.94 -13.65
C THR A 111 6.95 -6.24 -14.20
N LEU A 112 5.93 -6.16 -13.35
CA LEU A 112 4.54 -6.36 -13.72
C LEU A 112 3.76 -5.06 -13.53
N THR A 113 3.00 -4.64 -14.55
CA THR A 113 2.20 -3.42 -14.48
C THR A 113 0.72 -3.76 -14.64
N PHE A 114 -0.09 -3.33 -13.67
CA PHE A 114 -1.53 -3.55 -13.64
C PHE A 114 -2.30 -2.24 -13.72
N GLY A 115 -3.38 -2.25 -14.50
CA GLY A 115 -4.40 -1.22 -14.50
C GLY A 115 -5.48 -1.59 -13.49
N VAL A 116 -5.84 -0.65 -12.62
CA VAL A 116 -6.67 -0.93 -11.46
C VAL A 116 -7.88 -0.01 -11.45
N VAL A 117 -9.07 -0.62 -11.36
CA VAL A 117 -10.34 0.09 -11.13
C VAL A 117 -10.83 -0.27 -9.72
N PRO A 118 -10.96 0.69 -8.80
CA PRO A 118 -11.52 0.43 -7.47
C PRO A 118 -12.95 -0.09 -7.60
N VAL A 119 -13.26 -1.13 -6.85
CA VAL A 119 -14.64 -1.65 -6.81
C VAL A 119 -15.43 -0.79 -5.83
N THR A 120 -16.24 0.13 -6.36
CA THR A 120 -17.01 1.08 -5.55
C THR A 120 -18.33 0.52 -5.03
N SER A 121 -18.72 -0.70 -5.42
CA SER A 121 -19.99 -1.31 -5.01
C SER A 121 -19.81 -2.71 -4.42
N LYS A 122 -20.53 -2.99 -3.33
CA LYS A 122 -20.55 -4.30 -2.64
C LYS A 122 -21.03 -5.44 -3.54
N GLU A 123 -21.84 -5.14 -4.56
CA GLU A 123 -22.39 -6.14 -5.47
C GLU A 123 -21.35 -6.59 -6.51
N THR A 124 -20.56 -5.65 -7.03
CA THR A 124 -19.45 -5.94 -7.95
C THR A 124 -18.34 -6.72 -7.23
N ALA A 125 -18.04 -6.38 -5.97
CA ALA A 125 -17.06 -7.10 -5.16
C ALA A 125 -17.45 -8.58 -4.94
N LYS A 126 -18.73 -8.82 -4.61
CA LYS A 126 -19.26 -10.18 -4.43
C LYS A 126 -19.26 -11.01 -5.72
N LYS A 127 -19.60 -10.41 -6.87
CA LYS A 127 -19.64 -11.12 -8.16
C LYS A 127 -18.26 -11.52 -8.67
N GLN A 128 -17.23 -10.75 -8.33
CA GLN A 128 -15.86 -11.00 -8.79
C GLN A 128 -14.99 -11.72 -7.76
N GLY A 129 -15.49 -11.96 -6.55
CA GLY A 129 -14.71 -12.56 -5.47
C GLY A 129 -13.55 -11.68 -4.96
N LYS A 130 -13.44 -10.43 -5.44
CA LYS A 130 -12.37 -9.49 -5.09
C LYS A 130 -12.90 -8.42 -4.13
N MET A 131 -12.20 -8.22 -3.02
CA MET A 131 -12.66 -7.31 -1.96
C MET A 131 -12.53 -5.82 -2.30
N PHE A 132 -11.59 -5.41 -3.16
CA PHE A 132 -11.22 -3.99 -3.25
C PHE A 132 -11.01 -3.44 -4.67
N SER A 133 -10.57 -4.24 -5.65
CA SER A 133 -10.32 -3.73 -7.01
C SER A 133 -10.46 -4.80 -8.10
N VAL A 134 -10.67 -4.34 -9.33
CA VAL A 134 -10.46 -5.14 -10.53
C VAL A 134 -9.12 -4.72 -11.12
N ALA A 135 -8.19 -5.67 -11.18
CA ALA A 135 -6.88 -5.49 -11.79
C ALA A 135 -6.82 -6.17 -13.16
N LYS A 136 -6.18 -5.51 -14.12
CA LYS A 136 -5.83 -6.09 -15.42
C LYS A 136 -4.34 -5.93 -15.67
N LEU A 137 -3.65 -7.02 -16.00
CA LEU A 137 -2.26 -6.96 -16.44
C LEU A 137 -2.17 -6.15 -17.74
N LEU A 138 -1.36 -5.08 -17.71
CA LEU A 138 -1.11 -4.21 -18.86
C LEU A 138 0.22 -4.56 -19.53
N ASN A 139 1.22 -4.86 -18.73
CA ASN A 139 2.56 -5.18 -19.20
C ASN A 139 3.25 -6.18 -18.27
N TYR A 140 4.08 -7.02 -18.86
CA TYR A 140 4.98 -7.93 -18.17
C TYR A 140 6.35 -7.78 -18.82
N ARG A 141 7.36 -7.41 -18.04
CA ARG A 141 8.74 -7.32 -18.49
C ARG A 141 9.61 -8.25 -17.67
N HIS A 142 10.15 -9.28 -18.32
CA HIS A 142 11.16 -10.12 -17.72
C HIS A 142 12.49 -9.38 -17.60
N GLY A 143 13.15 -9.52 -16.45
CA GLY A 143 14.53 -9.10 -16.26
C GLY A 143 15.39 -10.29 -15.88
N GLU A 144 16.60 -10.34 -16.44
CA GLU A 144 17.59 -11.37 -16.09
C GLU A 144 17.89 -11.34 -14.58
N PRO A 145 18.14 -12.49 -13.95
CA PRO A 145 18.52 -12.53 -12.55
C PRO A 145 19.86 -11.81 -12.38
N ILE A 146 19.88 -10.79 -11.53
CA ILE A 146 21.13 -10.14 -11.12
C ILE A 146 21.96 -11.18 -10.33
N LYS A 147 23.29 -11.11 -10.34
CA LYS A 147 24.14 -12.03 -9.56
C LYS A 147 24.63 -11.36 -8.28
#